data_AF-A0A6N0BLE7-F1
#
_entry.id   AF-A0A6N0BLE7-F1
#
_cell.length_a   1.000
_cell.length_b   1.000
_cell.length_c   1.000
_cell.angle_alpha   90.00
_cell.angle_beta   90.00
_cell.angle_gamma   90.00
#
_symmetry.space_group_name_H-M   'P 1'
#
loop_
_entity.id
_entity.type
_entity.pdbx_description
1 polymer ?
#
loop_
_entity_poly.entity_id
_entity_poly.type
_entity_poly.pdbx_seq_one_letter_code
_entity_poly.pdbx_strand_id
1 'polypeptide(L)' 'MRALLLLVLALLASPSQAEIISGRVVHVADGDTITVLDASKVQHKVRLAGIDAPEKSQA' A
#
# COMPACT_ATOMS: atom_id res chain seq x y z
N MET A 1 -35.54 -16.71 -3.12
CA MET A 1 -34.45 -16.31 -4.04
C MET A 1 -33.59 -15.17 -3.53
N ARG A 2 -34.14 -14.03 -3.06
CA ARG A 2 -33.32 -12.89 -2.54
C ARG A 2 -32.39 -13.27 -1.38
N ALA A 3 -32.88 -13.99 -0.38
CA ALA A 3 -32.04 -14.43 0.75
C ALA A 3 -30.90 -15.36 0.32
N LEU A 4 -31.18 -16.26 -0.63
CA LEU A 4 -30.17 -17.16 -1.20
C LEU A 4 -29.09 -16.35 -1.97
N LEU A 5 -29.51 -15.34 -2.73
CA LEU A 5 -28.60 -14.45 -3.44
C LEU A 5 -27.69 -13.66 -2.48
N LEU A 6 -28.26 -13.13 -1.38
CA LEU A 6 -27.49 -12.41 -0.35
C LEU A 6 -26.50 -13.32 0.38
N LEU A 7 -26.89 -14.56 0.67
CA LEU A 7 -26.03 -15.55 1.29
C LEU A 7 -24.84 -15.92 0.38
N VAL A 8 -25.10 -16.15 -0.91
CA VAL A 8 -24.05 -16.41 -1.90
C VAL A 8 -23.10 -15.22 -2.02
N LEU A 9 -23.62 -13.99 -2.04
CA LEU A 9 -22.78 -12.79 -2.09
C LEU A 9 -21.90 -12.64 -0.83
N ALA A 10 -22.43 -12.96 0.34
CA ALA A 10 -21.68 -12.95 1.59
C ALA A 10 -20.57 -14.02 1.62
N LEU A 11 -20.84 -15.22 1.09
CA LEU A 11 -19.85 -16.30 0.96
C LEU A 11 -18.72 -15.97 -0.02
N LEU A 12 -18.95 -15.08 -0.99
CA LEU A 12 -17.95 -14.64 -1.97
C LEU A 12 -17.12 -13.43 -1.50
N ALA A 13 -17.48 -12.80 -0.37
CA ALA A 13 -16.74 -11.67 0.16
C ALA A 13 -15.39 -12.16 0.74
N SER A 14 -14.28 -11.79 0.09
CA SER A 14 -12.93 -12.06 0.59
C SER A 14 -12.49 -10.95 1.55
N PRO A 15 -11.83 -11.28 2.68
CA PRO A 15 -11.27 -10.26 3.56
C PRO A 15 -10.16 -9.50 2.83
N SER A 16 -10.15 -8.18 2.96
CA SER A 16 -8.99 -7.37 2.56
C SER A 16 -7.84 -7.66 3.53
N GLN A 17 -6.68 -8.05 3.00
CA GLN A 17 -5.47 -8.20 3.79
C GLN A 17 -4.56 -6.99 3.57
N ALA A 18 -4.12 -6.39 4.66
CA ALA A 18 -3.09 -5.37 4.64
C ALA A 18 -1.75 -6.05 4.94
N GLU A 19 -0.81 -5.95 4.01
CA GLU A 19 0.54 -6.45 4.21
C GLU A 19 1.41 -5.40 4.90
N ILE A 20 2.28 -5.82 5.81
CA ILE A 20 3.28 -4.95 6.45
C ILE A 20 4.61 -5.14 5.74
N ILE A 21 5.11 -4.05 5.15
CA ILE A 21 6.47 -4.01 4.60
C ILE A 21 7.40 -3.48 5.69
N SER A 22 8.35 -4.31 6.13
CA SER A 22 9.40 -3.93 7.08
C SER A 22 10.76 -3.93 6.41
N GLY A 23 11.53 -2.87 6.63
CA GLY A 23 12.85 -2.74 6.01
C GLY A 23 13.52 -1.41 6.36
N ARG A 24 14.71 -1.20 5.78
CA ARG A 24 15.47 0.04 5.91
C ARG A 24 15.08 1.00 4.81
N VAL A 25 14.77 2.25 5.13
CA VAL A 25 14.67 3.31 4.13
C VAL A 25 16.06 3.58 3.56
N VAL A 26 16.22 3.41 2.25
CA VAL A 26 17.50 3.57 1.55
C VAL A 26 17.52 4.76 0.59
N HIS A 27 16.35 5.29 0.23
CA HIS A 27 16.21 6.48 -0.60
C HIS A 27 14.93 7.24 -0.27
N VAL A 28 14.97 8.56 -0.34
CA VAL A 28 13.80 9.46 -0.21
C VAL A 28 13.63 10.14 -1.55
N ALA A 29 12.54 9.85 -2.26
CA ALA A 29 12.27 10.43 -3.58
C ALA A 29 11.66 11.83 -3.46
N ASP A 30 10.60 11.98 -2.66
CA ASP A 30 9.87 13.23 -2.38
C ASP A 30 9.31 13.20 -0.95
N GLY A 31 8.53 14.21 -0.54
CA GLY A 31 7.98 14.29 0.82
C GLY A 31 6.96 13.19 1.18
N ASP A 32 6.37 12.53 0.19
CA ASP A 32 5.41 11.42 0.35
C ASP A 32 5.94 10.08 -0.19
N THR A 33 7.14 10.03 -0.77
CA THR A 33 7.62 8.88 -1.53
C THR A 33 9.02 8.45 -1.08
N ILE A 34 9.16 7.17 -0.69
CA ILE A 34 10.42 6.58 -0.20
C ILE A 34 10.71 5.24 -0.90
N THR A 35 11.95 4.77 -0.81
CA THR A 35 12.34 3.40 -1.17
C THR A 35 12.83 2.65 0.06
N VAL A 36 12.23 1.48 0.30
CA VAL A 36 12.52 0.60 1.44
C VAL A 36 13.21 -0.66 0.93
N LEU A 37 14.34 -1.01 1.54
CA LEU A 37 15.05 -2.28 1.33
C LEU A 37 14.64 -3.26 2.43
N ASP A 38 13.98 -4.34 2.05
CA ASP A 38 13.56 -5.39 2.99
C ASP A 38 14.70 -6.38 3.34
N ALA A 39 14.41 -7.34 4.21
CA ALA A 39 15.36 -8.37 4.63
C ALA A 39 15.81 -9.29 3.48
N SER A 40 14.97 -9.46 2.45
CA SER A 40 15.27 -10.22 1.23
C SER A 40 16.07 -9.42 0.20
N LYS A 41 16.45 -8.18 0.54
CA LYS A 41 17.12 -7.21 -0.34
C LYS A 41 16.27 -6.80 -1.55
N VAL A 42 14.96 -6.94 -1.46
CA VAL A 42 14.03 -6.38 -2.44
C VAL A 42 13.78 -4.92 -2.11
N GLN A 43 13.78 -4.08 -3.15
CA GLN A 43 13.48 -2.66 -3.03
C GLN A 43 12.01 -2.40 -3.33
N HIS A 44 11.33 -1.74 -2.40
CA HIS A 44 9.94 -1.35 -2.50
C HIS A 44 9.85 0.17 -2.59
N LYS A 45 9.34 0.70 -3.71
CA LYS A 45 9.00 2.12 -3.83
C LYS A 45 7.62 2.34 -3.22
N VAL A 46 7.54 3.11 -2.14
CA VAL A 46 6.33 3.32 -1.35
C VAL A 46 5.94 4.79 -1.42
N ARG A 47 4.68 5.04 -1.80
CA ARG A 47 4.04 6.36 -1.72
C ARG A 47 3.01 6.35 -0.60
N LEU A 48 3.08 7.33 0.29
CA LEU A 48 2.22 7.42 1.47
C LEU A 48 0.80 7.84 1.07
N ALA A 49 -0.18 6.95 1.27
CA ALA A 49 -1.56 7.26 0.95
C ALA A 49 -2.11 8.38 1.84
N GLY A 50 -2.80 9.35 1.23
CA GLY A 50 -3.41 10.47 1.95
C GLY A 50 -2.43 11.58 2.37
N ILE A 51 -1.15 11.45 2.03
CA ILE A 51 -0.15 12.51 2.21
C ILE A 51 0.12 13.10 0.83
N ASP A 52 -0.15 14.40 0.69
CA ASP A 52 0.28 15.18 -0.46
C ASP A 52 1.40 16.10 0.00
N ALA A 53 2.56 15.97 -0.61
CA ALA A 53 3.76 16.72 -0.24
C ALA A 53 4.29 17.49 -1.46
N PRO A 54 4.90 18.66 -1.26
CA PRO A 54 5.60 19.36 -2.33
C PRO A 54 6.64 18.44 -2.99
N GLU A 55 6.66 18.42 -4.32
CA GLU A 55 7.67 17.66 -5.06
C GLU A 55 9.01 18.41 -5.01
N LYS A 56 10.14 17.69 -5.02
CA LYS A 56 11.47 18.30 -4.90
C LYS A 56 11.79 19.33 -5.98
N SER A 57 11.11 19.28 -7.13
CA SER A 57 11.27 20.18 -8.26
C SER A 57 10.15 21.19 -8.41
N GLN A 58 9.32 21.40 -7.39
CA GLN A 58 8.39 22.53 -7.39
C GLN A 58 9.18 23.83 -7.18
N ALA A 59 8.95 24.78 -8.10
CA ALA A 59 9.57 26.10 -8.16
C ALA A 59 8.99 27.08 -7.14
#